data_AF-A0A2G9PIE2-F1
#
_entry.id   AF-A0A2G9PIE2-F1
#
_cell.length_a   1.000
_cell.length_b   1.000
_cell.length_c   1.000
_cell.angle_alpha   90.00
_cell.angle_beta   90.00
_cell.angle_gamma   90.00
#
_symmetry.space_group_name_H-M   'P 1'
#
loop_
_entity.id
_entity.type
_entity.pdbx_description
1 polymer ?
#
loop_
_entity_poly.entity_id
_entity_poly.type
_entity_poly.pdbx_seq_one_letter_code
_entity_poly.pdbx_strand_id
1 'polypeptide(L)'
;MPFRCRRCGLCCSMAVKLEKPDIEMLKKTGLSLEDFSQDDDKGRLIMRRVNNYCYFLRIEHGVAGCAIYEHRPRRCREYPYGEKCSLIRHFVLHDLLNDVK
;
A
#
# COMPACT_ATOMS: atom_id res chain seq x y z
N MET A 1 -21.85 1.24 9.80
CA MET A 1 -20.76 2.22 10.03
C MET A 1 -19.80 2.15 8.85
N PRO A 2 -19.44 3.28 8.22
CA PRO A 2 -18.41 3.28 7.18
C PRO A 2 -17.04 2.92 7.77
N PHE A 3 -16.19 2.27 6.99
CA PHE A 3 -14.81 1.97 7.39
C PHE A 3 -14.03 3.27 7.64
N ARG A 4 -13.31 3.34 8.76
CA ARG A 4 -12.39 4.44 9.09
C ARG A 4 -10.96 3.91 9.12
N CYS A 5 -10.10 4.46 8.26
CA CYS A 5 -8.67 4.13 8.27
C CYS A 5 -8.06 4.42 9.65
N ARG A 6 -7.42 3.41 10.25
CA ARG A 6 -6.75 3.53 11.56
C ARG A 6 -5.25 3.82 11.46
N ARG A 7 -4.73 4.13 10.27
CA ARG A 7 -3.29 4.36 10.03
C ARG A 7 -2.41 3.20 10.50
N CYS A 8 -2.89 1.97 10.33
CA CYS A 8 -2.18 0.75 10.74
C CYS A 8 -1.22 0.19 9.68
N GLY A 9 -1.29 0.66 8.43
CA GLY A 9 -0.42 0.20 7.34
C GLY A 9 -0.77 -1.17 6.75
N LEU A 10 -1.76 -1.91 7.28
CA LEU A 10 -2.11 -3.25 6.81
C LEU A 10 -2.51 -3.31 5.33
N CYS A 11 -3.13 -2.26 4.79
CA CYS A 11 -3.44 -2.22 3.36
C CYS A 11 -2.17 -2.18 2.48
N CYS A 12 -1.03 -1.72 3.03
CA CYS A 12 0.24 -1.64 2.33
C CYS A 12 1.03 -2.96 2.34
N SER A 13 0.60 -3.99 3.08
CA SER A 13 1.23 -5.32 3.01
C SER A 13 0.65 -6.21 1.90
N MET A 14 -0.43 -5.78 1.24
CA MET A 14 -1.06 -6.54 0.16
C MET A 14 -0.32 -6.36 -1.17
N ALA A 15 -0.30 -7.40 -2.00
CA ALA A 15 0.14 -7.27 -3.39
C ALA A 15 -1.01 -6.69 -4.21
N VAL A 16 -0.86 -5.44 -4.67
CA VAL A 16 -1.91 -4.74 -5.40
C VAL A 16 -1.63 -4.85 -6.90
N LYS A 17 -2.44 -5.62 -7.61
CA LYS A 17 -2.43 -5.62 -9.07
C LYS A 17 -2.84 -4.25 -9.60
N LEU A 18 -2.08 -3.73 -10.55
CA LEU A 18 -2.39 -2.47 -11.22
C LEU A 18 -3.20 -2.74 -12.49
N GLU A 19 -4.35 -2.08 -12.58
CA GLU A 19 -5.14 -2.04 -13.82
C GLU A 19 -4.86 -0.73 -14.58
N LYS A 20 -5.20 -0.67 -15.87
CA LYS A 20 -4.98 0.54 -16.69
C LYS A 20 -5.49 1.84 -16.03
N PRO A 21 -6.70 1.89 -15.42
CA PRO A 21 -7.17 3.10 -14.75
C PRO A 21 -6.32 3.50 -13.53
N ASP A 22 -5.75 2.53 -12.82
CA ASP A 22 -4.87 2.80 -11.68
C ASP A 22 -3.56 3.42 -12.16
N ILE A 23 -2.98 2.88 -13.24
CA ILE A 23 -1.73 3.38 -13.84
C ILE A 23 -1.88 4.83 -14.30
N GLU A 24 -2.95 5.11 -15.04
CA GLU A 24 -3.19 6.46 -15.58
C GLU A 24 -3.48 7.48 -14.47
N MET A 25 -4.11 7.06 -13.37
CA MET A 25 -4.28 7.90 -12.19
C MET A 25 -2.96 8.15 -11.47
N LEU A 26 -2.09 7.15 -11.34
CA LEU A 26 -0.80 7.27 -10.65
C LEU A 26 0.19 8.12 -11.43
N LYS A 27 0.21 8.04 -12.77
CA LYS A 27 1.04 8.93 -13.61
C LYS A 27 0.75 10.41 -13.40
N LYS A 28 -0.47 10.78 -12.99
CA LYS A 28 -0.82 12.18 -12.64
C LYS A 28 -0.06 12.72 -11.43
N THR A 29 0.55 11.84 -10.63
CA THR A 29 1.41 12.24 -9.50
C THR A 29 2.81 12.67 -9.94
N GLY A 30 3.12 12.60 -11.24
CA GLY A 30 4.44 12.92 -11.81
C GLY A 30 5.41 11.74 -11.81
N LEU A 31 4.98 10.57 -11.34
CA LEU A 31 5.78 9.34 -11.35
C LEU A 31 5.64 8.60 -12.68
N SER A 32 6.75 8.04 -13.15
CA SER A 32 6.77 7.10 -14.27
C SER A 32 6.24 5.73 -13.84
N LEU A 33 5.84 4.89 -14.79
CA LEU A 33 5.33 3.56 -14.49
C LEU A 33 6.37 2.71 -13.73
N GLU A 34 7.63 2.82 -14.10
CA GLU A 34 8.76 2.08 -13.53
C GLU A 34 9.03 2.49 -12.07
N ASP A 35 8.69 3.71 -11.68
CA ASP A 35 8.88 4.18 -10.31
C ASP A 35 8.01 3.41 -9.32
N PHE A 36 6.75 3.17 -9.69
CA PHE A 36 5.71 2.69 -8.78
C PHE A 36 5.21 1.28 -9.08
N SER A 37 5.69 0.61 -10.13
CA SER A 37 5.26 -0.74 -10.48
C SER A 37 6.44 -1.72 -10.56
N GLN A 38 6.11 -3.01 -10.49
CA GLN A 38 7.01 -4.11 -10.77
C GLN A 38 6.18 -5.29 -11.30
N ASP A 39 6.83 -6.25 -11.93
CA ASP A 39 6.19 -7.55 -12.22
C ASP A 39 6.23 -8.47 -10.99
N ASP A 40 5.17 -9.25 -10.82
CA ASP A 40 5.16 -10.40 -9.91
C ASP A 40 5.73 -11.66 -10.58
N ASP A 41 5.86 -12.75 -9.82
CA ASP A 41 6.39 -14.04 -10.31
C ASP A 41 5.60 -14.65 -11.48
N LYS A 42 4.40 -14.11 -11.77
CA LYS A 42 3.53 -14.53 -12.87
C LYS A 42 3.53 -13.53 -14.03
N GLY A 43 4.44 -12.55 -14.03
CA GLY A 43 4.54 -11.50 -15.05
C GLY A 43 3.36 -10.53 -15.02
N ARG A 44 2.68 -10.39 -13.87
CA ARG A 44 1.59 -9.43 -13.71
C ARG A 44 2.13 -8.16 -13.09
N LEU A 45 1.75 -7.04 -13.69
CA LEU A 45 2.09 -5.73 -13.18
C LEU A 45 1.38 -5.46 -11.85
N ILE A 46 2.18 -5.29 -10.79
CA ILE A 46 1.74 -4.98 -9.44
C ILE A 46 2.36 -3.66 -8.97
N MET A 47 1.80 -3.09 -7.91
CA MET A 47 2.42 -2.00 -7.17
C MET A 47 3.80 -2.44 -6.67
N ARG A 48 4.80 -1.59 -6.86
CA ARG A 48 6.16 -1.82 -6.40
C ARG A 48 6.19 -2.06 -4.90
N ARG A 49 7.00 -3.02 -4.48
CA ARG A 49 7.21 -3.43 -3.09
C ARG A 49 8.65 -3.19 -2.67
N VAL A 50 8.81 -2.66 -1.46
CA VAL A 50 10.10 -2.44 -0.79
C VAL A 50 9.97 -3.09 0.59
N ASN A 51 10.88 -4.00 0.94
CA ASN A 51 10.86 -4.76 2.19
C ASN A 51 9.51 -5.44 2.47
N ASN A 52 8.91 -6.06 1.45
CA ASN A 52 7.57 -6.66 1.54
C ASN A 52 6.41 -5.68 1.81
N TYR A 53 6.59 -4.37 1.66
CA TYR A 53 5.51 -3.38 1.77
C TYR A 53 5.38 -2.52 0.52
N CYS A 54 4.22 -1.89 0.33
CA CYS A 54 3.97 -0.94 -0.75
C CYS A 54 5.01 0.19 -0.74
N TYR A 55 5.55 0.51 -1.93
CA TYR A 55 6.49 1.63 -2.15
C TYR A 55 6.00 2.98 -1.60
N PHE A 56 4.69 3.18 -1.53
CA PHE A 56 4.05 4.40 -1.01
C PHE A 56 3.79 4.40 0.49
N LEU A 57 4.15 3.33 1.21
CA LEU A 57 4.08 3.31 2.67
C LEU A 57 5.04 4.36 3.23
N ARG A 58 4.56 5.16 4.17
CA ARG A 58 5.37 6.08 4.97
C ARG A 58 5.13 5.76 6.44
N ILE A 59 6.17 5.83 7.26
CA ILE A 59 6.04 5.68 8.71
C ILE A 59 6.69 6.88 9.36
N GLU A 60 5.88 7.64 10.10
CA GLU A 60 6.32 8.83 10.81
C GLU A 60 5.89 8.70 12.26
N HIS A 61 6.83 8.81 13.20
CA HIS A 61 6.57 8.68 14.64
C HIS A 61 5.76 7.43 15.05
N GLY A 62 6.01 6.31 14.38
CA GLY A 62 5.29 5.07 14.64
C GLY A 62 3.87 5.01 14.07
N VAL A 63 3.53 5.89 13.12
CA VAL A 63 2.21 5.94 12.49
C VAL A 63 2.34 5.72 10.99
N ALA A 64 1.58 4.77 10.44
CA ALA A 64 1.63 4.47 9.02
C ALA A 64 0.75 5.45 8.20
N GLY A 65 1.32 5.94 7.10
CA GLY A 65 0.71 6.80 6.11
C GLY A 65 0.86 6.25 4.69
N CYS A 66 0.11 6.82 3.76
CA CYS A 66 0.20 6.49 2.34
C CYS A 66 0.48 7.79 1.56
N ALA A 67 1.61 7.84 0.86
CA ALA A 67 2.02 9.03 0.11
C ALA A 67 1.06 9.40 -1.03
N ILE A 68 0.25 8.44 -1.50
CA ILE A 68 -0.72 8.61 -2.59
C ILE A 68 -2.17 8.46 -2.10
N TYR A 69 -2.49 8.82 -0.84
CA TYR A 69 -3.78 8.51 -0.23
C TYR A 69 -5.00 8.96 -1.08
N GLU A 70 -4.93 10.13 -1.70
CA GLU A 70 -5.97 10.66 -2.59
C GLU A 70 -6.03 9.94 -3.95
N HIS A 71 -4.90 9.40 -4.41
CA HIS A 71 -4.73 8.72 -5.69
C HIS A 71 -4.69 7.19 -5.55
N ARG A 72 -5.23 6.66 -4.45
CA ARG A 72 -5.18 5.22 -4.16
C ARG A 72 -5.86 4.40 -5.25
N PRO A 73 -5.23 3.32 -5.76
CA PRO A 73 -5.87 2.37 -6.68
C PRO A 73 -7.21 1.84 -6.17
N ARG A 74 -8.06 1.34 -7.06
CA ARG A 74 -9.38 0.79 -6.69
C ARG A 74 -9.28 -0.22 -5.54
N ARG A 75 -8.38 -1.20 -5.68
CA ARG A 75 -8.15 -2.24 -4.67
C ARG A 75 -7.77 -1.66 -3.29
N CYS A 76 -7.03 -0.55 -3.24
CA CYS A 76 -6.66 0.12 -2.00
C CYS A 76 -7.82 0.90 -1.37
N ARG A 77 -8.73 1.44 -2.19
CA ARG A 77 -9.95 2.13 -1.72
C ARG A 77 -10.98 1.16 -1.16
N GLU A 78 -11.05 -0.04 -1.74
CA GLU A 78 -11.98 -1.09 -1.32
C GLU A 78 -11.57 -1.77 -0.02
N TYR A 79 -10.29 -1.70 0.39
CA TYR A 79 -9.82 -2.28 1.66
C TYR A 79 -10.62 -1.70 2.84
N PRO A 80 -11.13 -2.54 3.77
CA PRO A 80 -10.85 -3.97 3.99
C PRO A 80 -11.79 -4.97 3.31
N TYR A 81 -12.31 -4.67 2.10
CA TYR A 81 -13.21 -5.55 1.32
C TYR A 81 -14.48 -6.00 2.06
N GLY A 82 -15.01 -5.14 2.93
CA GLY A 82 -16.20 -5.45 3.73
C GLY A 82 -15.93 -6.25 5.00
N GLU A 83 -14.69 -6.65 5.27
CA GLU A 83 -14.33 -7.31 6.52
C GLU A 83 -14.04 -6.30 7.63
N LYS A 84 -14.19 -6.74 8.89
CA LYS A 84 -13.62 -5.96 10.00
C LYS A 84 -12.10 -6.04 9.86
N CYS A 85 -11.43 -4.89 9.79
CA CYS A 85 -9.98 -4.79 10.01
C CYS A 85 -9.70 -5.27 11.45
N SER A 86 -9.55 -6.59 11.61
CA SER A 86 -9.60 -7.31 12.89
C SER A 86 -8.22 -7.45 13.55
N LEU A 87 -7.16 -7.00 12.89
CA LEU A 87 -5.81 -7.05 13.42
C LEU A 87 -5.55 -5.84 14.34
N ILE A 88 -6.07 -6.00 15.56
CA ILE A 88 -5.66 -5.28 16.75
C ILE A 88 -4.27 -5.80 17.15
N ARG A 89 -3.22 -5.09 16.76
CA ARG A 89 -1.88 -4.98 17.38
C ARG A 89 -0.83 -4.74 16.29
N HIS A 90 -0.35 -3.49 16.19
CA HIS A 90 1.04 -3.05 15.97
C HIS A 90 2.03 -3.80 15.02
N PHE A 91 1.61 -4.79 14.23
CA PHE A 91 2.53 -5.74 13.58
C PHE A 91 3.45 -5.09 12.53
N VAL A 92 2.94 -4.10 11.78
CA VAL A 92 3.72 -3.40 10.75
C VAL A 92 4.93 -2.66 11.34
N LEU A 93 4.86 -2.22 12.59
CA LEU A 93 5.96 -1.49 13.25
C LEU A 93 7.06 -2.40 13.78
N HIS A 94 6.70 -3.59 14.25
CA HIS A 94 7.70 -4.51 14.78
C HIS A 94 8.64 -5.00 13.66
N ASP A 95 8.10 -5.33 12.48
CA ASP A 95 8.94 -5.85 11.39
C ASP A 95 9.80 -4.75 10.75
N LEU A 96 9.26 -3.53 10.56
CA LEU A 96 10.00 -2.44 9.91
C LEU A 96 11.05 -1.75 10.79
N LEU A 97 10.93 -1.83 12.13
CA LEU A 97 11.93 -1.31 13.06
C LEU A 97 13.07 -2.29 13.35
N ASN A 98 12.88 -3.58 13.07
CA ASN A 98 13.89 -4.63 13.31
C ASN A 98 14.81 -4.88 12.10
N ASP A 99 14.50 -4.35 10.91
CA ASP A 99 15.37 -4.36 9.72
C ASP A 99 16.46 -3.26 9.75
N VAL A 100 16.57 -2.50 10.84
CA VAL A 100 17.71 -1.63 11.14
C VAL A 100 18.63 -2.34 12.14
N LYS A 101 19.35 -3.34 11.67
CA LYS A 101 20.54 -3.89 12.34
C LYS A 101 21.68 -4.05 11.34
#